data_AF-A0A927NNA6-F1
#
_entry.id   AF-A0A927NNA6-F1
#
_cell.length_a   1.000
_cell.length_b   1.000
_cell.length_c   1.000
_cell.angle_alpha   90.00
_cell.angle_beta   90.00
_cell.angle_gamma   90.00
#
_symmetry.space_group_name_H-M   'P 1'
#
loop_
_entity.id
_entity.type
_entity.pdbx_description
1 polymer ?
#
loop_
_entity_poly.entity_id
_entity_poly.type
_entity_poly.pdbx_seq_one_letter_code
_entity_poly.pdbx_strand_id
1 'polypeptide(L)'
;MKIKKISKTLYVVGQFFNKIRLKNLNFQLNDNATEKMDRAHIVLANHCSVMDYRITTFAMRKNKAYHVTTKSIFAGKKFLLKRVGALPKVQFVPSFELIKQIKQVVENGNHVLVFPEGAVSFDGTNRIISKAVSKLIKKLGVPVAVINIKGTYLVKPRYNESKFNKVDKIVADFDVILDEQQVSQMTVEQIHQKVVSSLHFDVWEWNKQNGVKTFGNLVAGLDNLLFECVYCNGKMTVENDMFVCNKCGKQWSVDEYYRLHNANNELTIAQWFDNQRKNIYKKLKADEFCLQSHVKVQLLDGFNGFKQVGHGVFTQGVHGVTFNGVINGVKTDLTFESKKHWSVPVGNNFIELSQQGNTYRFLFAEGGLSIKSAVAIEEAYKLIKQN
;
A
#
# COMPACT_ATOMS: atom_id res chain seq x y z
N MET A 1 -22.93 3.54 14.24
CA MET A 1 -22.02 3.54 15.42
C MET A 1 -21.61 4.99 15.75
N LYS A 2 -21.63 5.42 17.04
CA LYS A 2 -21.26 6.81 17.42
C LYS A 2 -19.75 7.06 17.23
N ILE A 3 -19.40 8.15 16.56
CA ILE A 3 -18.01 8.62 16.37
C ILE A 3 -17.49 9.15 17.71
N LYS A 4 -16.32 8.68 18.14
CA LYS A 4 -15.69 9.15 19.38
C LYS A 4 -14.78 10.33 19.10
N LYS A 5 -14.88 11.38 19.93
CA LYS A 5 -13.93 12.49 19.90
C LYS A 5 -12.51 11.99 20.16
N ILE A 6 -11.55 12.51 19.39
CA ILE A 6 -10.12 12.21 19.58
C ILE A 6 -9.70 12.63 21.00
N SER A 7 -9.12 11.70 21.75
CA SER A 7 -8.58 11.98 23.09
C SER A 7 -7.41 12.94 22.99
N LYS A 8 -7.52 14.13 23.62
CA LYS A 8 -6.43 15.12 23.66
C LYS A 8 -5.17 14.53 24.30
N THR A 9 -5.30 13.84 25.44
CA THR A 9 -4.18 13.24 26.17
C THR A 9 -3.45 12.19 25.35
N LEU A 10 -4.17 11.20 24.79
CA LEU A 10 -3.54 10.16 23.97
C LEU A 10 -2.87 10.74 22.73
N TYR A 11 -3.47 11.78 22.12
CA TYR A 11 -2.89 12.45 20.98
C TYR A 11 -1.58 13.15 21.32
N VAL A 12 -1.54 13.96 22.38
CA VAL A 12 -0.33 14.68 22.81
C VAL A 12 0.79 13.70 23.17
N VAL A 13 0.48 12.65 23.94
CA VAL A 13 1.44 11.60 24.29
C VAL A 13 1.96 10.91 23.02
N GLY A 14 1.07 10.54 22.09
CA GLY A 14 1.45 9.95 20.81
C GLY A 14 2.38 10.86 19.99
N GLN A 15 2.12 12.18 19.97
CA GLN A 15 2.96 13.14 19.26
C GLN A 15 4.35 13.29 19.87
N PHE A 16 4.46 13.25 21.19
CA PHE A 16 5.75 13.26 21.88
C PHE A 16 6.62 12.08 21.44
N PHE A 17 6.07 10.86 21.46
CA PHE A 17 6.79 9.67 20.99
C PHE A 17 7.11 9.71 19.49
N ASN A 18 6.20 10.23 18.65
CA ASN A 18 6.46 10.40 17.22
C ASN A 18 7.62 11.37 16.99
N LYS A 19 7.66 12.51 17.69
CA LYS A 19 8.75 13.49 17.57
C LYS A 19 10.12 12.87 17.87
N ILE A 20 10.23 12.09 18.94
CA ILE A 20 11.49 11.41 19.30
C ILE A 20 11.89 10.41 18.21
N ARG A 21 10.97 9.56 17.76
CA ARG A 21 11.26 8.53 16.75
C ARG A 21 11.62 9.13 15.39
N LEU A 22 10.94 10.19 14.98
CA LEU A 22 11.20 10.86 13.70
C LEU A 22 12.53 11.62 13.70
N LYS A 23 12.96 12.16 14.86
CA LYS A 23 14.30 12.76 15.00
C LYS A 23 15.40 11.76 14.67
N ASN A 24 15.24 10.49 15.08
CA ASN A 24 16.23 9.43 14.81
C ASN A 24 16.26 8.97 13.34
N LEU A 25 15.34 9.45 12.50
CA LEU A 25 15.21 9.06 11.09
C LEU A 25 15.53 10.22 10.13
N ASN A 26 16.14 11.29 10.65
CA ASN A 26 16.40 12.53 9.90
C ASN A 26 15.19 13.01 9.08
N PHE A 27 14.02 13.00 9.73
CA PHE A 27 12.76 13.36 9.10
C PHE A 27 12.62 14.89 8.94
N GLN A 28 12.26 15.31 7.73
CA GLN A 28 11.97 16.69 7.36
C GLN A 28 10.52 16.83 6.90
N LEU A 29 9.82 17.83 7.43
CA LEU A 29 8.46 18.17 7.02
C LEU A 29 8.48 19.56 6.38
N ASN A 30 8.16 19.63 5.09
CA ASN A 30 7.92 20.87 4.36
C ASN A 30 6.42 21.18 4.49
N ASP A 31 6.07 22.09 5.41
CA ASP A 31 4.68 22.34 5.83
C ASP A 31 4.15 23.67 5.27
N ASN A 32 3.40 23.61 4.17
CA ASN A 32 2.75 24.77 3.54
C ASN A 32 1.22 24.74 3.70
N ALA A 33 0.69 23.72 4.37
CA ALA A 33 -0.74 23.48 4.52
C ALA A 33 -1.28 23.90 5.88
N THR A 34 -0.54 23.67 6.96
CA THR A 34 -1.11 23.70 8.31
C THR A 34 -1.83 25.01 8.66
N GLU A 35 -1.25 26.16 8.33
CA GLU A 35 -1.84 27.47 8.62
C GLU A 35 -3.02 27.82 7.69
N LYS A 36 -3.19 27.10 6.56
CA LYS A 36 -4.31 27.26 5.61
C LYS A 36 -5.51 26.37 5.95
N MET A 37 -5.39 25.50 6.96
CA MET A 37 -6.41 24.52 7.32
C MET A 37 -7.32 25.01 8.46
N ASP A 38 -8.02 26.12 8.20
CA ASP A 38 -8.96 26.77 9.14
C ASP A 38 -10.31 26.03 9.27
N ARG A 39 -10.61 25.13 8.34
CA ARG A 39 -11.85 24.35 8.22
C ARG A 39 -11.59 22.88 7.95
N ALA A 40 -12.64 22.05 7.95
CA ALA A 40 -12.49 20.63 7.63
C ALA A 40 -11.87 20.42 6.23
N HIS A 41 -10.93 19.48 6.15
CA HIS A 41 -10.26 19.10 4.90
C HIS A 41 -10.33 17.59 4.73
N ILE A 42 -10.34 17.14 3.46
CA ILE A 42 -9.91 15.78 3.14
C ILE A 42 -8.41 15.82 2.91
N VAL A 43 -7.66 15.09 3.74
CA VAL A 43 -6.21 14.95 3.62
C VAL A 43 -5.90 13.61 2.97
N LEU A 44 -5.15 13.65 1.88
CA LEU A 44 -4.69 12.45 1.19
C LEU A 44 -3.20 12.25 1.43
N ALA A 45 -2.76 11.00 1.54
CA ALA A 45 -1.33 10.69 1.61
C ALA A 45 -1.00 9.48 0.74
N ASN A 46 0.16 9.48 0.09
CA ASN A 46 0.67 8.28 -0.57
C ASN A 46 1.03 7.24 0.50
N HIS A 47 1.03 5.96 0.12
CA HIS A 47 1.23 4.88 1.09
C HIS A 47 2.33 3.90 0.69
N CYS A 48 3.56 4.17 1.11
CA CYS A 48 4.72 3.35 0.81
C CYS A 48 5.21 2.52 2.00
N SER A 49 4.80 2.82 3.23
CA SER A 49 5.21 2.07 4.41
C SER A 49 4.18 2.11 5.53
N VAL A 50 4.22 1.12 6.42
CA VAL A 50 3.45 1.16 7.69
C VAL A 50 3.82 2.37 8.57
N MET A 51 5.00 2.95 8.34
CA MET A 51 5.47 4.15 9.04
C MET A 51 4.74 5.42 8.64
N ASP A 52 4.06 5.44 7.50
CA ASP A 52 3.38 6.62 6.98
C ASP A 52 2.28 7.10 7.94
N TYR A 53 1.67 6.20 8.70
CA TYR A 53 0.74 6.58 9.78
C TYR A 53 1.40 7.48 10.83
N ARG A 54 2.68 7.25 11.16
CA ARG A 54 3.40 8.10 12.11
C ARG A 54 3.70 9.47 11.51
N ILE A 55 4.14 9.50 10.25
CA ILE A 55 4.45 10.74 9.54
C ILE A 55 3.20 11.59 9.36
N THR A 56 2.11 11.01 8.85
CA THR A 56 0.84 11.70 8.69
C THR A 56 0.28 12.20 10.01
N THR A 57 0.34 11.38 11.08
CA THR A 57 -0.08 11.84 12.43
C THR A 57 0.76 13.04 12.86
N PHE A 58 2.09 13.01 12.69
CA PHE A 58 2.97 14.11 13.07
C PHE A 58 2.76 15.38 12.23
N ALA A 59 2.59 15.25 10.92
CA ALA A 59 2.24 16.37 10.04
C ALA A 59 0.95 17.05 10.52
N MET A 60 -0.08 16.26 10.86
CA MET A 60 -1.36 16.72 11.38
C MET A 60 -1.37 17.14 12.86
N ARG A 61 -0.21 17.34 13.51
CA ARG A 61 -0.12 17.61 14.97
C ARG A 61 -0.90 18.85 15.44
N LYS A 62 -1.00 19.88 14.61
CA LYS A 62 -1.78 21.10 14.87
C LYS A 62 -3.25 20.93 14.45
N ASN A 63 -3.52 20.14 13.41
CA ASN A 63 -4.83 19.97 12.77
C ASN A 63 -5.28 18.51 12.84
N LYS A 64 -5.83 18.05 13.97
CA LYS A 64 -6.09 16.62 14.22
C LYS A 64 -7.02 16.02 13.15
N ALA A 65 -6.63 14.88 12.58
CA ALA A 65 -7.45 14.15 11.61
C ALA A 65 -7.98 12.83 12.16
N TYR A 66 -9.14 12.41 11.64
CA TYR A 66 -9.61 11.03 11.74
C TYR A 66 -9.02 10.22 10.59
N HIS A 67 -8.42 9.08 10.89
CA HIS A 67 -7.71 8.28 9.90
C HIS A 67 -8.59 7.12 9.41
N VAL A 68 -8.79 7.00 8.10
CA VAL A 68 -9.35 5.76 7.54
C VAL A 68 -8.29 4.66 7.66
N THR A 69 -8.64 3.54 8.30
CA THR A 69 -7.70 2.49 8.68
C THR A 69 -8.27 1.11 8.39
N THR A 70 -7.45 0.20 7.88
CA THR A 70 -7.87 -1.18 7.60
C THR A 70 -8.43 -1.86 8.85
N LYS A 71 -9.59 -2.51 8.72
CA LYS A 71 -10.30 -3.19 9.82
C LYS A 71 -9.44 -4.22 10.56
N SER A 72 -8.55 -4.94 9.86
CA SER A 72 -7.65 -5.93 10.46
C SER A 72 -6.67 -5.34 11.49
N ILE A 73 -6.26 -4.07 11.35
CA ILE A 73 -5.35 -3.38 12.27
C ILE A 73 -5.98 -3.18 13.66
N PHE A 74 -7.31 -3.24 13.75
CA PHE A 74 -8.03 -3.10 15.01
C PHE A 74 -7.96 -4.33 15.92
N ALA A 75 -7.43 -5.46 15.43
CA ALA A 75 -7.17 -6.66 16.23
C ALA A 75 -6.36 -6.32 17.48
N GLY A 76 -6.93 -6.62 18.66
CA GLY A 76 -6.34 -6.31 19.98
C GLY A 76 -6.22 -4.82 20.33
N LYS A 77 -6.57 -3.89 19.43
CA LYS A 77 -6.32 -2.44 19.57
C LYS A 77 -7.57 -1.57 19.36
N LYS A 78 -8.75 -2.19 19.23
CA LYS A 78 -10.02 -1.53 18.89
C LYS A 78 -10.34 -0.32 19.75
N PHE A 79 -10.17 -0.43 21.07
CA PHE A 79 -10.46 0.68 21.98
C PHE A 79 -9.52 1.87 21.75
N LEU A 80 -8.21 1.60 21.69
CA LEU A 80 -7.17 2.60 21.48
C LEU A 80 -7.33 3.31 20.13
N LEU A 81 -7.47 2.54 19.05
CA LEU A 81 -7.61 3.10 17.69
C LEU A 81 -8.86 3.97 17.55
N LYS A 82 -9.98 3.59 18.17
CA LYS A 82 -11.17 4.45 18.21
C LYS A 82 -10.96 5.74 19.00
N ARG A 83 -10.15 5.73 20.07
CA ARG A 83 -9.83 6.92 20.88
C ARG A 83 -8.90 7.90 20.17
N VAL A 84 -8.10 7.43 19.21
CA VAL A 84 -7.21 8.28 18.39
C VAL A 84 -7.82 8.65 17.03
N GLY A 85 -9.10 8.34 16.80
CA GLY A 85 -9.83 8.78 15.61
C GLY A 85 -9.74 7.86 14.39
N ALA A 86 -9.41 6.57 14.56
CA ALA A 86 -9.40 5.63 13.44
C ALA A 86 -10.82 5.21 13.02
N LEU A 87 -11.09 5.27 11.72
CA LEU A 87 -12.33 4.87 11.05
C LEU A 87 -12.09 3.54 10.31
N PRO A 88 -12.76 2.45 10.68
CA PRO A 88 -12.47 1.13 10.12
C PRO A 88 -12.98 0.98 8.68
N LYS A 89 -12.14 0.43 7.81
CA LYS A 89 -12.45 0.10 6.41
C LYS A 89 -11.98 -1.31 6.05
N VAL A 90 -12.83 -2.10 5.41
CA VAL A 90 -12.37 -3.29 4.67
C VAL A 90 -11.84 -2.82 3.33
N GLN A 91 -10.59 -3.13 2.97
CA GLN A 91 -9.96 -2.62 1.74
C GLN A 91 -10.73 -3.11 0.50
N PHE A 92 -10.79 -2.26 -0.53
CA PHE A 92 -11.45 -2.55 -1.83
C PHE A 92 -12.97 -2.89 -1.80
N VAL A 93 -13.61 -2.95 -0.63
CA VAL A 93 -15.07 -3.15 -0.48
C VAL A 93 -15.80 -1.81 -0.32
N PRO A 94 -16.84 -1.48 -1.12
CA PRO A 94 -17.66 -0.30 -0.90
C PRO A 94 -18.27 -0.26 0.51
N SER A 95 -18.29 0.91 1.17
CA SER A 95 -18.83 1.05 2.53
C SER A 95 -19.63 2.33 2.68
N PHE A 96 -20.95 2.19 2.67
CA PHE A 96 -21.87 3.31 2.93
C PHE A 96 -21.78 3.81 4.37
N GLU A 97 -21.55 2.92 5.34
CA GLU A 97 -21.34 3.31 6.74
C GLU A 97 -20.11 4.21 6.88
N LEU A 98 -18.98 3.86 6.25
CA LEU A 98 -17.78 4.70 6.31
C LEU A 98 -18.03 6.07 5.67
N ILE A 99 -18.72 6.13 4.52
CA ILE A 99 -19.04 7.40 3.86
C ILE A 99 -19.88 8.30 4.79
N LYS A 100 -20.88 7.73 5.48
CA LYS A 100 -21.66 8.45 6.50
C LYS A 100 -20.78 8.95 7.64
N GLN A 101 -19.85 8.13 8.13
CA GLN A 101 -18.93 8.53 9.20
C GLN A 101 -18.01 9.66 8.76
N ILE A 102 -17.43 9.59 7.56
CA ILE A 102 -16.58 10.64 7.00
C ILE A 102 -17.37 11.95 6.88
N LYS A 103 -18.59 11.89 6.32
CA LYS A 103 -19.46 13.07 6.22
C LYS A 103 -19.71 13.71 7.58
N GLN A 104 -20.08 12.91 8.59
CA GLN A 104 -20.29 13.41 9.95
C GLN A 104 -19.02 14.02 10.58
N VAL A 105 -17.84 13.45 10.34
CA VAL A 105 -16.56 14.02 10.84
C VAL A 105 -16.32 15.40 10.24
N VAL A 106 -16.51 15.52 8.92
CA VAL A 106 -16.32 16.76 8.17
C VAL A 106 -17.33 17.83 8.58
N GLU A 107 -18.62 17.48 8.70
CA GLU A 107 -19.67 18.40 9.17
C GLU A 107 -19.43 18.91 10.60
N ASN A 108 -18.75 18.11 11.43
CA ASN A 108 -18.31 18.54 12.76
C ASN A 108 -17.03 19.41 12.75
N GLY A 109 -16.57 19.86 11.57
CA GLY A 109 -15.39 20.70 11.41
C GLY A 109 -14.05 19.97 11.58
N ASN A 110 -14.00 18.65 11.49
CA ASN A 110 -12.77 17.87 11.67
C ASN A 110 -12.22 17.36 10.34
N HIS A 111 -10.90 17.21 10.25
CA HIS A 111 -10.24 16.68 9.06
C HIS A 111 -10.36 15.14 9.00
N VAL A 112 -10.35 14.59 7.80
CA VAL A 112 -10.28 13.14 7.56
C VAL A 112 -9.07 12.84 6.70
N LEU A 113 -8.23 11.91 7.15
CA LEU A 113 -7.08 11.43 6.41
C LEU A 113 -7.35 10.08 5.74
N VAL A 114 -7.00 9.98 4.47
CA VAL A 114 -7.19 8.79 3.64
C VAL A 114 -5.91 8.46 2.87
N PHE A 115 -5.52 7.20 2.86
CA PHE A 115 -4.54 6.67 1.90
C PHE A 115 -5.31 6.15 0.68
N PRO A 116 -5.37 6.91 -0.43
CA PRO A 116 -6.33 6.65 -1.51
C PRO A 116 -5.95 5.47 -2.40
N GLU A 117 -4.68 5.04 -2.34
CA GLU A 117 -4.16 3.80 -2.93
C GLU A 117 -4.82 2.54 -2.32
N GLY A 118 -5.36 2.67 -1.10
CA GLY A 118 -6.12 1.63 -0.43
C GLY A 118 -5.30 0.44 0.07
N ALA A 119 -4.02 0.33 -0.27
CA ALA A 119 -3.04 -0.62 0.25
C ALA A 119 -1.66 0.05 0.26
N VAL A 120 -0.75 -0.47 1.08
CA VAL A 120 0.64 -0.03 1.07
C VAL A 120 1.30 -0.55 -0.22
N SER A 121 2.13 0.27 -0.85
CA SER A 121 2.98 -0.13 -1.96
C SER A 121 3.84 -1.34 -1.60
N PHE A 122 3.98 -2.24 -2.58
CA PHE A 122 4.87 -3.39 -2.46
C PHE A 122 6.20 -3.19 -3.17
N ASP A 123 6.30 -2.22 -4.08
CA ASP A 123 7.48 -1.94 -4.90
C ASP A 123 8.04 -0.54 -4.67
N GLY A 124 7.42 0.27 -3.80
CA GLY A 124 7.85 1.63 -3.52
C GLY A 124 7.34 2.69 -4.50
N THR A 125 6.45 2.32 -5.42
CA THR A 125 5.76 3.24 -6.34
C THR A 125 4.27 3.33 -6.01
N ASN A 126 3.57 4.38 -6.46
CA ASN A 126 2.13 4.48 -6.21
C ASN A 126 1.33 3.37 -6.89
N ARG A 127 0.29 2.92 -6.19
CA ARG A 127 -0.76 2.03 -6.69
C ARG A 127 -1.84 2.83 -7.43
N ILE A 128 -2.71 2.12 -8.14
CA ILE A 128 -3.88 2.71 -8.79
C ILE A 128 -4.80 3.36 -7.74
N ILE A 129 -5.01 4.67 -7.88
CA ILE A 129 -6.00 5.43 -7.10
C ILE A 129 -7.37 5.31 -7.76
N SER A 130 -8.38 4.89 -7.00
CA SER A 130 -9.75 4.78 -7.52
C SER A 130 -10.43 6.14 -7.66
N LYS A 131 -11.16 6.36 -8.76
CA LYS A 131 -12.05 7.53 -8.96
C LYS A 131 -13.10 7.69 -7.84
N ALA A 132 -13.35 6.65 -7.04
CA ALA A 132 -14.22 6.73 -5.86
C ALA A 132 -13.78 7.80 -4.86
N VAL A 133 -12.47 8.03 -4.71
CA VAL A 133 -11.94 9.09 -3.82
C VAL A 133 -12.30 10.47 -4.36
N SER A 134 -12.15 10.71 -5.66
CA SER A 134 -12.51 11.98 -6.31
C SER A 134 -14.02 12.25 -6.26
N LYS A 135 -14.85 11.21 -6.40
CA LYS A 135 -16.31 11.31 -6.19
C LYS A 135 -16.65 11.67 -4.74
N LEU A 136 -15.93 11.11 -3.77
CA LEU A 136 -16.11 11.45 -2.36
C LEU A 136 -15.74 12.92 -2.08
N ILE A 137 -14.60 13.38 -2.58
CA ILE A 137 -14.17 14.79 -2.47
C ILE A 137 -15.25 15.72 -3.04
N LYS A 138 -15.69 15.48 -4.28
CA LYS A 138 -16.72 16.28 -4.94
C LYS A 138 -18.03 16.31 -4.14
N LYS A 139 -18.43 15.17 -3.57
CA LYS A 139 -19.64 15.05 -2.76
C LYS A 139 -19.56 15.78 -1.43
N LEU A 140 -18.38 15.81 -0.81
CA LEU A 140 -18.18 16.50 0.47
C LEU A 140 -18.02 18.01 0.30
N GLY A 141 -17.50 18.45 -0.87
CA GLY A 141 -17.37 19.88 -1.17
C GLY A 141 -16.36 20.61 -0.29
N VAL A 142 -15.39 19.91 0.31
CA VAL A 142 -14.38 20.51 1.20
C VAL A 142 -13.01 20.57 0.54
N PRO A 143 -12.13 21.51 0.97
CA PRO A 143 -10.76 21.59 0.48
C PRO A 143 -9.97 20.28 0.64
N VAL A 144 -8.96 20.11 -0.21
CA VAL A 144 -8.11 18.92 -0.25
C VAL A 144 -6.67 19.30 0.05
N ALA A 145 -6.07 18.61 1.01
CA ALA A 145 -4.64 18.67 1.28
C ALA A 145 -3.98 17.33 0.95
N VAL A 146 -2.69 17.36 0.65
CA VAL A 146 -1.87 16.19 0.34
C VAL A 146 -0.64 16.18 1.23
N ILE A 147 -0.31 15.02 1.79
CA ILE A 147 0.98 14.72 2.41
C ILE A 147 1.71 13.73 1.50
N ASN A 148 2.69 14.21 0.75
CA ASN A 148 3.52 13.38 -0.13
C ASN A 148 4.79 12.95 0.62
N ILE A 149 4.86 11.68 1.00
CA ILE A 149 5.87 11.06 1.87
C ILE A 149 6.93 10.37 1.02
N LYS A 150 8.20 10.64 1.32
CA LYS A 150 9.36 10.20 0.56
C LYS A 150 10.35 9.49 1.48
N GLY A 151 10.84 8.34 1.05
CA GLY A 151 11.90 7.58 1.73
C GLY A 151 11.44 6.57 2.79
N THR A 152 10.17 6.56 3.21
CA THR A 152 9.70 5.57 4.21
C THR A 152 9.73 4.13 3.74
N TYR A 153 9.60 3.91 2.42
CA TYR A 153 9.78 2.58 1.83
C TYR A 153 11.20 2.07 2.05
N LEU A 154 12.23 2.92 1.95
CA LEU A 154 13.63 2.51 2.14
C LEU A 154 13.91 2.06 3.59
N VAL A 155 13.17 2.59 4.57
CA VAL A 155 13.28 2.22 5.99
C VAL A 155 12.75 0.80 6.24
N LYS A 156 11.63 0.45 5.60
CA LYS A 156 10.98 -0.84 5.80
C LYS A 156 10.31 -1.25 4.50
N PRO A 157 11.10 -1.71 3.51
CA PRO A 157 10.54 -2.12 2.23
C PRO A 157 9.69 -3.37 2.46
N ARG A 158 8.67 -3.56 1.61
CA ARG A 158 7.70 -4.66 1.80
C ARG A 158 8.40 -6.00 1.88
N TYR A 159 9.29 -6.25 0.94
CA TYR A 159 9.96 -7.52 0.72
C TYR A 159 10.90 -7.95 1.86
N ASN A 160 11.35 -7.00 2.70
CA ASN A 160 12.34 -7.27 3.73
C ASN A 160 11.66 -7.43 5.08
N GLU A 161 11.70 -8.64 5.65
CA GLU A 161 11.13 -8.94 6.97
C GLU A 161 12.01 -8.53 8.15
N SER A 162 13.29 -8.22 7.90
CA SER A 162 14.28 -7.93 8.94
C SER A 162 14.00 -6.60 9.68
N LYS A 163 14.96 -6.12 10.47
CA LYS A 163 14.82 -4.87 11.22
C LYS A 163 14.60 -3.68 10.27
N PHE A 164 14.10 -2.58 10.83
CA PHE A 164 14.02 -1.31 10.09
C PHE A 164 15.44 -0.91 9.65
N ASN A 165 15.61 -0.63 8.35
CA ASN A 165 16.83 -0.07 7.81
C ASN A 165 17.06 1.33 8.38
N LYS A 166 18.32 1.71 8.54
CA LYS A 166 18.66 3.11 8.78
C LYS A 166 18.69 3.81 7.43
N VAL A 167 18.01 4.94 7.32
CA VAL A 167 18.03 5.79 6.13
C VAL A 167 18.54 7.16 6.52
N ASP A 168 19.25 7.81 5.61
CA ASP A 168 19.82 9.14 5.89
C ASP A 168 18.80 10.27 5.73
N LYS A 169 17.66 10.05 5.07
CA LYS A 169 16.66 11.10 4.85
C LYS A 169 15.25 10.56 4.66
N ILE A 170 14.29 11.18 5.34
CA ILE A 170 12.85 11.03 5.06
C ILE A 170 12.27 12.43 4.90
N VAL A 171 11.45 12.63 3.88
CA VAL A 171 10.81 13.93 3.62
C VAL A 171 9.30 13.73 3.55
N ALA A 172 8.52 14.69 4.04
CA ALA A 172 7.12 14.82 3.70
C ALA A 172 6.81 16.25 3.27
N ASP A 173 6.16 16.40 2.12
CA ASP A 173 5.64 17.67 1.65
C ASP A 173 4.15 17.73 1.98
N PHE A 174 3.71 18.79 2.67
CA PHE A 174 2.34 18.96 3.11
C PHE A 174 1.74 20.25 2.54
N ASP A 175 0.84 20.09 1.58
CA ASP A 175 0.28 21.19 0.79
C ASP A 175 -1.26 21.10 0.70
N VAL A 176 -1.94 22.25 0.68
CA VAL A 176 -3.33 22.34 0.22
C VAL A 176 -3.30 22.41 -1.31
N ILE A 177 -3.91 21.42 -1.97
CA ILE A 177 -3.85 21.27 -3.43
C ILE A 177 -5.11 21.75 -4.15
N LEU A 178 -6.23 21.84 -3.42
CA LEU A 178 -7.52 22.31 -3.90
C LEU A 178 -8.25 23.04 -2.76
N ASP A 179 -8.74 24.24 -3.04
CA ASP A 179 -9.69 24.92 -2.17
C ASP A 179 -11.15 24.50 -2.46
N GLU A 180 -12.09 25.02 -1.68
CA GLU A 180 -13.53 24.71 -1.78
C GLU A 180 -14.13 25.17 -3.12
N GLN A 181 -13.72 26.33 -3.61
CA GLN A 181 -14.20 26.87 -4.89
C GLN A 181 -13.73 25.99 -6.05
N GLN A 182 -12.46 25.58 -6.05
CA GLN A 182 -11.88 24.67 -7.03
C GLN A 182 -12.59 23.31 -7.00
N VAL A 183 -12.85 22.73 -5.81
CA VAL A 183 -13.62 21.48 -5.68
C VAL A 183 -15.03 21.64 -6.24
N SER A 184 -15.69 22.79 -6.03
CA SER A 184 -17.03 23.08 -6.54
C SER A 184 -17.07 23.25 -8.07
N GLN A 185 -16.05 23.86 -8.67
CA GLN A 185 -15.99 24.13 -10.11
C GLN A 185 -15.48 22.94 -10.93
N MET A 186 -14.51 22.19 -10.42
CA MET A 186 -13.86 21.10 -11.15
C MET A 186 -14.77 19.89 -11.31
N THR A 187 -14.69 19.22 -12.46
CA THR A 187 -15.29 17.91 -12.67
C THR A 187 -14.60 16.84 -11.81
N VAL A 188 -15.27 15.69 -11.61
CA VAL A 188 -14.66 14.54 -10.91
C VAL A 188 -13.36 14.10 -11.60
N GLU A 189 -13.27 14.20 -12.93
CA GLU A 189 -12.08 13.81 -13.67
C GLU A 189 -10.90 14.76 -13.43
N GLN A 190 -11.14 16.07 -13.47
CA GLN A 190 -10.11 17.06 -13.17
C GLN A 190 -9.60 16.92 -11.73
N ILE A 191 -10.51 16.71 -10.76
CA ILE A 191 -10.12 16.42 -9.37
C ILE A 191 -9.27 15.15 -9.31
N HIS A 192 -9.66 14.11 -10.05
CA HIS A 192 -8.91 12.86 -10.10
C HIS A 192 -7.49 13.05 -10.63
N GLN A 193 -7.33 13.74 -11.76
CA GLN A 193 -6.03 14.04 -12.35
C GLN A 193 -5.14 14.84 -11.40
N LYS A 194 -5.70 15.88 -10.75
CA LYS A 194 -4.97 16.69 -9.75
C LYS A 194 -4.52 15.86 -8.54
N VAL A 195 -5.41 15.02 -8.00
CA VAL A 195 -5.08 14.14 -6.86
C VAL A 195 -3.97 13.14 -7.23
N VAL A 196 -4.10 12.50 -8.40
CA VAL A 196 -3.11 11.51 -8.87
C VAL A 196 -1.75 12.16 -9.08
N SER A 197 -1.68 13.32 -9.74
CA SER A 197 -0.40 14.01 -9.97
C SER A 197 0.23 14.54 -8.68
N SER A 198 -0.57 15.06 -7.74
CA SER A 198 -0.05 15.54 -6.45
C SER A 198 0.47 14.42 -5.53
N LEU A 199 -0.05 13.21 -5.67
CA LEU A 199 0.39 12.03 -4.89
C LEU A 199 1.46 11.20 -5.59
N HIS A 200 1.79 11.52 -6.84
CA HIS A 200 2.76 10.77 -7.62
C HIS A 200 4.13 10.76 -6.95
N PHE A 201 4.69 9.57 -6.83
CA PHE A 201 5.93 9.28 -6.16
C PHE A 201 6.49 7.91 -6.59
N ASP A 202 7.76 7.91 -6.95
CA ASP A 202 8.57 6.73 -7.20
C ASP A 202 9.79 6.82 -6.28
N VAL A 203 9.91 5.87 -5.35
CA VAL A 203 11.02 5.88 -4.38
C VAL A 203 12.37 5.68 -5.04
N TRP A 204 12.44 4.92 -6.13
CA TRP A 204 13.69 4.57 -6.81
C TRP A 204 14.23 5.75 -7.59
N GLU A 205 13.35 6.44 -8.32
CA GLU A 205 13.71 7.67 -9.03
C GLU A 205 14.08 8.78 -8.04
N TRP A 206 13.31 8.93 -6.96
CA TRP A 206 13.64 9.87 -5.90
C TRP A 206 15.00 9.57 -5.26
N ASN A 207 15.29 8.30 -4.97
CA ASN A 207 16.56 7.86 -4.41
C ASN A 207 17.73 8.15 -5.37
N LYS A 208 17.54 7.87 -6.67
CA LYS A 208 18.52 8.19 -7.71
C LYS A 208 18.86 9.68 -7.75
N GLN A 209 17.86 10.54 -7.68
CA GLN A 209 18.03 12.00 -7.74
C GLN A 209 18.63 12.60 -6.46
N ASN A 210 18.36 11.99 -5.30
CA ASN A 210 18.69 12.57 -3.99
C ASN A 210 19.85 11.86 -3.28
N GLY A 211 20.34 10.73 -3.80
CA GLY A 211 21.45 9.99 -3.20
C GLY A 211 21.18 9.52 -1.77
N VAL A 212 19.98 9.03 -1.49
CA VAL A 212 19.60 8.65 -0.10
C VAL A 212 20.19 7.29 0.26
N LYS A 213 21.26 7.29 1.05
CA LYS A 213 21.87 6.05 1.52
C LYS A 213 20.96 5.30 2.49
N THR A 214 20.98 3.99 2.36
CA THR A 214 20.29 3.07 3.25
C THR A 214 21.25 2.01 3.77
N PHE A 215 21.23 1.77 5.07
CA PHE A 215 22.10 0.83 5.75
C PHE A 215 21.29 -0.32 6.33
N GLY A 216 21.78 -1.53 6.11
CA GLY A 216 21.16 -2.78 6.55
C GLY A 216 21.41 -3.90 5.55
N ASN A 217 20.76 -5.05 5.77
CA ASN A 217 20.75 -6.13 4.80
C ASN A 217 19.68 -5.83 3.73
N LEU A 218 20.08 -5.15 2.65
CA LEU A 218 19.16 -4.67 1.62
C LEU A 218 18.68 -5.77 0.66
N VAL A 219 19.44 -6.86 0.58
CA VAL A 219 19.12 -8.02 -0.25
C VAL A 219 18.17 -8.99 0.45
N ALA A 220 18.07 -8.96 1.79
CA ALA A 220 17.19 -9.84 2.55
C ALA A 220 15.73 -9.77 2.07
N GLY A 221 15.25 -10.91 1.56
CA GLY A 221 13.90 -11.07 1.03
C GLY A 221 13.65 -10.38 -0.31
N LEU A 222 14.69 -9.87 -1.00
CA LEU A 222 14.55 -9.17 -2.28
C LEU A 222 13.93 -10.06 -3.36
N ASP A 223 14.14 -11.38 -3.28
CA ASP A 223 13.48 -12.41 -4.07
C ASP A 223 11.95 -12.45 -3.94
N ASN A 224 11.38 -11.88 -2.87
CA ASN A 224 9.95 -11.66 -2.78
C ASN A 224 9.46 -10.55 -3.73
N LEU A 225 10.27 -9.51 -3.96
CA LEU A 225 9.93 -8.41 -4.88
C LEU A 225 10.36 -8.73 -6.31
N LEU A 226 11.58 -9.22 -6.45
CA LEU A 226 12.25 -9.55 -7.70
C LEU A 226 12.34 -11.08 -7.80
N PHE A 227 11.24 -11.73 -8.14
CA PHE A 227 11.09 -13.19 -8.15
C PHE A 227 11.61 -13.88 -9.42
N GLU A 228 11.83 -13.15 -10.52
CA GLU A 228 12.19 -13.69 -11.84
C GLU A 228 13.43 -12.99 -12.42
N CYS A 229 14.39 -13.78 -12.93
CA CYS A 229 15.65 -13.34 -13.52
C CYS A 229 15.42 -12.62 -14.84
N VAL A 230 15.97 -11.40 -14.99
CA VAL A 230 15.84 -10.61 -16.22
C VAL A 230 16.53 -11.20 -17.46
N TYR A 231 17.42 -12.18 -17.28
CA TYR A 231 18.17 -12.81 -18.39
C TYR A 231 17.56 -14.12 -18.88
N CYS A 232 17.00 -14.94 -17.99
CA CYS A 232 16.58 -16.31 -18.32
C CYS A 232 15.20 -16.71 -17.79
N ASN A 233 14.51 -15.77 -17.13
CA ASN A 233 13.22 -15.97 -16.45
C ASN A 233 13.22 -17.08 -15.39
N GLY A 234 14.41 -17.52 -14.93
CA GLY A 234 14.57 -18.42 -13.80
C GLY A 234 14.20 -17.75 -12.48
N LYS A 235 13.93 -18.54 -11.45
CA LYS A 235 13.60 -18.01 -10.13
C LYS A 235 14.82 -17.34 -9.50
N MET A 236 14.57 -16.26 -8.76
CA MET A 236 15.59 -15.63 -7.96
C MET A 236 15.50 -16.09 -6.50
N THR A 237 16.64 -16.14 -5.82
CA THR A 237 16.78 -16.47 -4.40
C THR A 237 17.80 -15.52 -3.76
N VAL A 238 17.81 -15.49 -2.43
CA VAL A 238 18.84 -14.78 -1.66
C VAL A 238 19.68 -15.81 -0.92
N GLU A 239 20.97 -15.84 -1.20
CA GLU A 239 21.93 -16.82 -0.67
C GLU A 239 23.21 -16.09 -0.26
N ASN A 240 23.66 -16.24 1.00
CA ASN A 240 24.89 -15.61 1.52
C ASN A 240 24.99 -14.10 1.22
N ASP A 241 23.93 -13.34 1.47
CA ASP A 241 23.82 -11.90 1.16
C ASP A 241 24.04 -11.54 -0.32
N MET A 242 23.83 -12.50 -1.22
CA MET A 242 23.80 -12.32 -2.66
C MET A 242 22.43 -12.67 -3.23
N PHE A 243 22.04 -11.97 -4.29
CA PHE A 243 20.82 -12.22 -5.04
C PHE A 243 21.12 -13.10 -6.25
N VAL A 244 20.67 -14.35 -6.23
CA VAL A 244 21.16 -15.42 -7.12
C VAL A 244 20.02 -15.95 -7.98
N CYS A 245 20.30 -16.19 -9.26
CA CYS A 245 19.40 -16.94 -10.13
C CYS A 245 19.70 -18.43 -10.03
N ASN A 246 18.72 -19.23 -9.60
CA ASN A 246 18.86 -20.68 -9.47
C ASN A 246 18.86 -21.45 -10.81
N LYS A 247 18.62 -20.77 -11.94
CA LYS A 247 18.67 -21.36 -13.28
C LYS A 247 19.98 -21.08 -14.01
N CYS A 248 20.40 -19.82 -14.07
CA CYS A 248 21.61 -19.42 -14.80
C CYS A 248 22.83 -19.11 -13.91
N GLY A 249 22.68 -19.19 -12.59
CA GLY A 249 23.77 -18.99 -11.63
C GLY A 249 24.27 -17.54 -11.48
N LYS A 250 23.70 -16.56 -12.20
CA LYS A 250 24.09 -15.15 -12.06
C LYS A 250 23.82 -14.66 -10.63
N GLN A 251 24.78 -13.93 -10.06
CA GLN A 251 24.74 -13.41 -8.69
C GLN A 251 24.85 -11.90 -8.67
N TRP A 252 24.07 -11.23 -7.84
CA TRP A 252 24.01 -9.78 -7.75
C TRP A 252 24.22 -9.32 -6.31
N SER A 253 25.06 -8.31 -6.11
CA SER A 253 25.11 -7.58 -4.85
C SER A 253 24.19 -6.35 -4.93
N VAL A 254 23.82 -5.79 -3.76
CA VAL A 254 23.00 -4.57 -3.67
C VAL A 254 23.76 -3.53 -2.86
N ASP A 255 23.96 -2.35 -3.44
CA ASP A 255 24.62 -1.22 -2.75
C ASP A 255 23.65 -0.40 -1.89
N GLU A 256 24.17 0.59 -1.15
CA GLU A 256 23.37 1.43 -0.26
C GLU A 256 22.35 2.35 -0.96
N TYR A 257 22.35 2.39 -2.29
CA TYR A 257 21.41 3.13 -3.14
C TYR A 257 20.45 2.18 -3.89
N TYR A 258 20.38 0.91 -3.50
CA TYR A 258 19.54 -0.11 -4.13
C TYR A 258 19.85 -0.30 -5.62
N ARG A 259 21.13 -0.21 -6.03
CA ARG A 259 21.60 -0.68 -7.34
C ARG A 259 22.08 -2.11 -7.21
N LEU A 260 21.69 -2.94 -8.19
CA LEU A 260 22.11 -4.32 -8.30
C LEU A 260 23.32 -4.41 -9.22
N HIS A 261 24.39 -5.05 -8.75
CA HIS A 261 25.66 -5.16 -9.47
C HIS A 261 26.01 -6.62 -9.80
N ASN A 262 26.34 -6.90 -11.07
CA ASN A 262 26.89 -8.18 -11.53
C ASN A 262 28.00 -7.96 -12.57
N ALA A 263 29.25 -8.15 -12.15
CA ALA A 263 30.43 -7.83 -12.97
C ALA A 263 30.35 -6.40 -13.53
N ASN A 264 30.22 -6.23 -14.85
CA ASN A 264 30.12 -4.93 -15.51
C ASN A 264 28.66 -4.46 -15.74
N ASN A 265 27.67 -5.17 -15.19
CA ASN A 265 26.27 -4.82 -15.34
C ASN A 265 25.74 -4.17 -14.07
N GLU A 266 24.97 -3.10 -14.23
CA GLU A 266 24.21 -2.44 -13.18
C GLU A 266 22.73 -2.41 -13.58
N LEU A 267 21.84 -2.73 -12.63
CA LEU A 267 20.39 -2.59 -12.79
C LEU A 267 19.80 -1.91 -11.56
N THR A 268 18.71 -1.17 -11.76
CA THR A 268 17.89 -0.67 -10.66
C THR A 268 16.79 -1.67 -10.30
N ILE A 269 16.29 -1.60 -9.06
CA ILE A 269 15.10 -2.37 -8.66
C ILE A 269 13.92 -2.07 -9.60
N ALA A 270 13.70 -0.80 -9.98
CA ALA A 270 12.63 -0.41 -10.90
C ALA A 270 12.75 -1.09 -12.27
N GLN A 271 13.95 -1.08 -12.88
CA GLN A 271 14.19 -1.73 -14.17
C GLN A 271 13.92 -3.25 -14.11
N TRP A 272 14.39 -3.90 -13.05
CA TRP A 272 14.14 -5.33 -12.84
C TRP A 272 12.64 -5.61 -12.66
N PHE A 273 11.98 -4.82 -11.81
CA PHE A 273 10.56 -4.97 -11.53
C PHE A 273 9.70 -4.78 -12.79
N ASP A 274 10.00 -3.77 -13.60
CA ASP A 274 9.32 -3.50 -14.86
C ASP A 274 9.47 -4.65 -15.87
N ASN A 275 10.61 -5.33 -15.91
CA ASN A 275 10.79 -6.50 -16.78
C ASN A 275 9.81 -7.64 -16.40
N GLN A 276 9.71 -7.95 -15.11
CA GLN A 276 8.79 -8.98 -14.61
C GLN A 276 7.34 -8.60 -14.89
N ARG A 277 7.00 -7.31 -14.68
CA ARG A 277 5.68 -6.75 -14.96
C ARG A 277 5.31 -6.88 -16.44
N LYS A 278 6.23 -6.53 -17.35
CA LYS A 278 6.08 -6.70 -18.80
C LYS A 278 5.90 -8.17 -19.18
N ASN A 279 6.66 -9.09 -18.58
CA ASN A 279 6.52 -10.53 -18.82
C ASN A 279 5.13 -11.04 -18.40
N ILE A 280 4.64 -10.65 -17.23
CA ILE A 280 3.31 -10.99 -16.75
C ILE A 280 2.23 -10.42 -17.68
N TYR A 281 2.34 -9.15 -18.05
CA TYR A 281 1.39 -8.50 -18.97
C TYR A 281 1.32 -9.23 -20.32
N LYS A 282 2.46 -9.59 -20.93
CA LYS A 282 2.50 -10.34 -22.19
C LYS A 282 1.74 -11.68 -22.08
N LYS A 283 2.02 -12.45 -21.02
CA LYS A 283 1.37 -13.74 -20.76
C LYS A 283 -0.14 -13.58 -20.52
N LEU A 284 -0.56 -12.56 -19.78
CA LEU A 284 -1.99 -12.28 -19.56
C LEU A 284 -2.70 -11.90 -20.86
N LYS A 285 -2.06 -11.07 -21.70
CA LYS A 285 -2.61 -10.64 -22.99
C LYS A 285 -2.78 -11.81 -23.97
N ALA A 286 -1.89 -12.80 -23.90
CA ALA A 286 -1.95 -14.02 -24.70
C ALA A 286 -2.83 -15.14 -24.08
N ASP A 287 -3.45 -14.90 -22.91
CA ASP A 287 -4.16 -15.91 -22.11
C ASP A 287 -3.30 -17.13 -21.70
N GLU A 288 -1.99 -16.92 -21.56
CA GLU A 288 -1.00 -17.93 -21.18
C GLU A 288 -0.58 -17.82 -19.71
N PHE A 289 -1.02 -16.78 -19.00
CA PHE A 289 -0.69 -16.61 -17.59
C PHE A 289 -1.55 -17.53 -16.72
N CYS A 290 -0.91 -18.47 -16.04
CA CYS A 290 -1.52 -19.25 -14.97
C CYS A 290 -0.60 -19.26 -13.74
N LEU A 291 -1.08 -18.72 -12.62
CA LEU A 291 -0.46 -18.91 -11.31
C LEU A 291 -1.33 -19.88 -10.51
N GLN A 292 -0.82 -21.08 -10.30
CA GLN A 292 -1.46 -22.10 -9.47
C GLN A 292 -0.59 -22.44 -8.27
N SER A 293 -1.17 -22.50 -7.08
CA SER A 293 -0.45 -22.81 -5.85
C SER A 293 -1.36 -23.38 -4.78
N HIS A 294 -0.82 -24.30 -3.96
CA HIS A 294 -1.48 -24.68 -2.71
C HIS A 294 -1.31 -23.57 -1.68
N VAL A 295 -2.44 -23.13 -1.11
CA VAL A 295 -2.47 -22.03 -0.14
C VAL A 295 -3.16 -22.46 1.15
N LYS A 296 -2.71 -21.88 2.26
CA LYS A 296 -3.51 -21.83 3.49
C LYS A 296 -4.46 -20.63 3.41
N VAL A 297 -5.63 -20.74 4.03
CA VAL A 297 -6.64 -19.68 4.04
C VAL A 297 -6.84 -19.16 5.45
N GLN A 298 -6.78 -17.85 5.61
CA GLN A 298 -7.24 -17.15 6.80
C GLN A 298 -8.47 -16.29 6.48
N LEU A 299 -9.38 -16.17 7.45
CA LEU A 299 -10.58 -15.33 7.36
C LEU A 299 -10.51 -14.21 8.41
N LEU A 300 -10.85 -12.99 8.03
CA LEU A 300 -10.96 -11.86 8.96
C LEU A 300 -12.19 -12.00 9.85
N ASP A 301 -11.97 -12.30 11.13
CA ASP A 301 -13.02 -12.38 12.15
C ASP A 301 -13.26 -11.00 12.76
N GLY A 302 -14.16 -10.21 12.16
CA GLY A 302 -14.61 -8.94 12.72
C GLY A 302 -13.46 -7.98 13.07
N PHE A 303 -13.29 -7.71 14.36
CA PHE A 303 -12.19 -6.91 14.91
C PHE A 303 -11.17 -7.75 15.70
N ASN A 304 -11.24 -9.09 15.59
CA ASN A 304 -10.37 -10.04 16.29
C ASN A 304 -9.14 -10.43 15.45
N GLY A 305 -9.08 -9.99 14.19
CA GLY A 305 -7.98 -10.29 13.27
C GLY A 305 -8.24 -11.51 12.40
N PHE A 306 -7.19 -11.99 11.74
CA PHE A 306 -7.28 -13.13 10.84
C PHE A 306 -7.12 -14.45 11.59
N LYS A 307 -7.98 -15.43 11.29
CA LYS A 307 -7.90 -16.79 11.82
C LYS A 307 -7.69 -17.78 10.69
N GLN A 308 -6.81 -18.77 10.88
CA GLN A 308 -6.63 -19.84 9.90
C GLN A 308 -7.86 -20.74 9.92
N VAL A 309 -8.47 -20.94 8.73
CA VAL A 309 -9.76 -21.62 8.58
C VAL A 309 -9.72 -22.74 7.54
N GLY A 310 -8.67 -22.83 6.74
CA GLY A 310 -8.70 -23.73 5.59
C GLY A 310 -7.43 -23.81 4.79
N HIS A 311 -7.52 -24.55 3.69
CA HIS A 311 -6.47 -24.72 2.68
C HIS A 311 -7.10 -25.17 1.36
N GLY A 312 -6.38 -25.02 0.26
CA GLY A 312 -6.86 -25.43 -1.05
C GLY A 312 -5.93 -25.00 -2.18
N VAL A 313 -6.44 -25.06 -3.41
CA VAL A 313 -5.74 -24.66 -4.62
C VAL A 313 -6.21 -23.27 -5.03
N PHE A 314 -5.28 -22.33 -5.05
CA PHE A 314 -5.43 -21.01 -5.63
C PHE A 314 -5.02 -21.07 -7.11
N THR A 315 -5.85 -20.60 -8.02
CA THR A 315 -5.54 -20.50 -9.45
C THR A 315 -5.90 -19.12 -9.95
N GLN A 316 -4.97 -18.46 -10.65
CA GLN A 316 -5.14 -17.12 -11.18
C GLN A 316 -4.79 -17.05 -12.66
N GLY A 317 -5.66 -16.42 -13.43
CA GLY A 317 -5.47 -16.06 -14.83
C GLY A 317 -5.91 -14.62 -15.11
N VAL A 318 -6.16 -14.28 -16.38
CA VAL A 318 -6.58 -12.92 -16.77
C VAL A 318 -7.95 -12.54 -16.23
N HIS A 319 -8.90 -13.48 -16.16
CA HIS A 319 -10.27 -13.20 -15.71
C HIS A 319 -10.42 -13.06 -14.19
N GLY A 320 -9.44 -13.52 -13.42
CA GLY A 320 -9.47 -13.40 -11.97
C GLY A 320 -8.76 -14.53 -11.25
N VAL A 321 -9.16 -14.68 -10.00
CA VAL A 321 -8.67 -15.71 -9.07
C VAL A 321 -9.81 -16.67 -8.76
N THR A 322 -9.52 -17.96 -8.80
CA THR A 322 -10.36 -19.03 -8.24
C THR A 322 -9.65 -19.71 -7.08
N PHE A 323 -10.43 -20.15 -6.11
CA PHE A 323 -9.96 -21.00 -5.02
C PHE A 323 -10.89 -22.20 -4.90
N ASN A 324 -10.32 -23.40 -4.86
CA ASN A 324 -11.05 -24.65 -4.64
C ASN A 324 -10.41 -25.36 -3.45
N GLY A 325 -11.17 -25.61 -2.38
CA GLY A 325 -10.61 -26.20 -1.18
C GLY A 325 -11.61 -26.39 -0.05
N VAL A 326 -11.10 -26.39 1.18
CA VAL A 326 -11.91 -26.57 2.40
C VAL A 326 -11.74 -25.35 3.29
N ILE A 327 -12.86 -24.76 3.73
CA ILE A 327 -12.90 -23.65 4.70
C ILE A 327 -13.87 -24.07 5.82
N ASN A 328 -13.41 -24.03 7.07
CA ASN A 328 -14.16 -24.47 8.26
C ASN A 328 -14.75 -25.89 8.10
N GLY A 329 -13.99 -26.80 7.48
CA GLY A 329 -14.43 -28.19 7.24
C GLY A 329 -15.42 -28.37 6.08
N VAL A 330 -15.81 -27.28 5.39
CA VAL A 330 -16.76 -27.34 4.27
C VAL A 330 -16.04 -27.12 2.94
N LYS A 331 -16.32 -27.97 1.95
CA LYS A 331 -15.84 -27.77 0.58
C LYS A 331 -16.35 -26.44 0.05
N THR A 332 -15.44 -25.58 -0.39
CA THR A 332 -15.72 -24.20 -0.76
C THR A 332 -15.00 -23.84 -2.03
N ASP A 333 -15.75 -23.28 -2.98
CA ASP A 333 -15.23 -22.72 -4.22
C ASP A 333 -15.50 -21.21 -4.23
N LEU A 334 -14.46 -20.40 -4.48
CA LEU A 334 -14.53 -18.93 -4.50
C LEU A 334 -14.01 -18.40 -5.83
N THR A 335 -14.61 -17.31 -6.31
CA THR A 335 -14.21 -16.64 -7.56
C THR A 335 -14.17 -15.12 -7.36
N PHE A 336 -12.99 -14.54 -7.61
CA PHE A 336 -12.73 -13.10 -7.54
C PHE A 336 -12.40 -12.57 -8.93
N GLU A 337 -13.33 -11.82 -9.53
CA GLU A 337 -13.16 -11.28 -10.88
C GLU A 337 -12.14 -10.14 -10.92
N SER A 338 -11.24 -10.15 -11.91
CA SER A 338 -10.24 -9.09 -12.12
C SER A 338 -10.86 -7.70 -12.28
N LYS A 339 -12.02 -7.58 -12.95
CA LYS A 339 -12.73 -6.30 -13.15
C LYS A 339 -13.15 -5.58 -11.85
N LYS A 340 -13.23 -6.32 -10.73
CA LYS A 340 -13.59 -5.80 -9.41
C LYS A 340 -12.38 -5.47 -8.53
N HIS A 341 -11.17 -5.86 -8.94
CA HIS A 341 -9.95 -5.76 -8.15
C HIS A 341 -8.87 -5.02 -8.95
N TRP A 342 -8.76 -3.71 -8.75
CA TRP A 342 -7.69 -2.90 -9.38
C TRP A 342 -6.38 -2.94 -8.60
N SER A 343 -6.41 -3.42 -7.36
CA SER A 343 -5.27 -3.61 -6.48
C SER A 343 -5.70 -4.52 -5.32
N VAL A 344 -4.73 -4.92 -4.50
CA VAL A 344 -4.89 -5.93 -3.45
C VAL A 344 -3.90 -5.62 -2.32
N PRO A 345 -4.28 -5.81 -1.04
CA PRO A 345 -3.32 -5.76 0.07
C PRO A 345 -2.40 -6.97 -0.02
N VAL A 346 -1.10 -6.73 0.09
CA VAL A 346 -0.08 -7.76 -0.05
C VAL A 346 0.81 -7.78 1.18
N GLY A 347 1.02 -8.98 1.72
CA GLY A 347 2.11 -9.30 2.63
C GLY A 347 3.11 -10.20 1.94
N ASN A 348 4.19 -10.56 2.63
CA ASN A 348 5.32 -11.24 1.98
C ASN A 348 4.97 -12.59 1.40
N ASN A 349 4.08 -13.32 2.07
CA ASN A 349 3.58 -14.61 1.61
C ASN A 349 2.06 -14.63 1.42
N PHE A 350 1.38 -13.48 1.36
CA PHE A 350 -0.07 -13.49 1.23
C PHE A 350 -0.64 -12.35 0.41
N ILE A 351 -1.83 -12.58 -0.13
CA ILE A 351 -2.71 -11.53 -0.64
C ILE A 351 -4.06 -11.56 0.09
N GLU A 352 -4.74 -10.41 0.15
CA GLU A 352 -6.08 -10.31 0.75
C GLU A 352 -7.16 -10.00 -0.30
N LEU A 353 -8.16 -10.87 -0.43
CA LEU A 353 -9.29 -10.68 -1.34
C LEU A 353 -10.60 -10.68 -0.55
N SER A 354 -11.53 -9.81 -0.92
CA SER A 354 -12.80 -9.66 -0.20
C SER A 354 -13.99 -9.88 -1.12
N GLN A 355 -14.97 -10.64 -0.65
CA GLN A 355 -16.22 -10.94 -1.36
C GLN A 355 -17.33 -11.21 -0.35
N GLN A 356 -18.55 -10.75 -0.64
CA GLN A 356 -19.75 -11.04 0.17
C GLN A 356 -19.58 -10.75 1.68
N GLY A 357 -18.85 -9.68 2.03
CA GLY A 357 -18.62 -9.28 3.42
C GLY A 357 -17.49 -10.04 4.14
N ASN A 358 -16.90 -11.05 3.51
CA ASN A 358 -15.74 -11.78 3.98
C ASN A 358 -14.45 -11.19 3.40
N THR A 359 -13.37 -11.23 4.18
CA THR A 359 -12.01 -10.92 3.72
C THR A 359 -11.14 -12.14 3.97
N TYR A 360 -10.71 -12.75 2.87
CA TYR A 360 -9.83 -13.91 2.84
C TYR A 360 -8.39 -13.46 2.67
N ARG A 361 -7.49 -14.12 3.38
CA ARG A 361 -6.06 -14.02 3.15
C ARG A 361 -5.58 -15.38 2.66
N PHE A 362 -4.99 -15.40 1.47
CA PHE A 362 -4.41 -16.60 0.85
C PHE A 362 -2.92 -16.58 1.11
N LEU A 363 -2.42 -17.55 1.88
CA LEU A 363 -1.01 -17.66 2.26
C LEU A 363 -0.31 -18.67 1.35
N PHE A 364 0.63 -18.18 0.57
CA PHE A 364 1.53 -18.96 -0.28
C PHE A 364 2.67 -19.54 0.56
N ALA A 365 3.10 -20.75 0.23
CA ALA A 365 4.28 -21.36 0.86
C ALA A 365 5.59 -20.79 0.29
N GLU A 366 5.58 -20.44 -1.00
CA GLU A 366 6.75 -19.97 -1.73
C GLU A 366 6.80 -18.42 -1.75
N GLY A 367 7.99 -17.88 -1.50
CA GLY A 367 8.29 -16.45 -1.60
C GLY A 367 8.05 -15.90 -3.01
N GLY A 368 7.73 -14.61 -3.10
CA GLY A 368 7.50 -13.92 -4.38
C GLY A 368 6.16 -14.20 -5.07
N LEU A 369 5.48 -15.31 -4.77
CA LEU A 369 4.17 -15.61 -5.38
C LEU A 369 3.09 -14.58 -5.02
N SER A 370 3.15 -14.00 -3.82
CA SER A 370 2.23 -12.93 -3.37
C SER A 370 2.36 -11.68 -4.23
N ILE A 371 3.59 -11.20 -4.48
CA ILE A 371 3.86 -10.04 -5.35
C ILE A 371 3.52 -10.39 -6.80
N LYS A 372 3.93 -11.56 -7.30
CA LYS A 372 3.58 -12.04 -8.64
C LYS A 372 2.07 -12.03 -8.87
N SER A 373 1.30 -12.53 -7.91
CA SER A 373 -0.16 -12.53 -7.95
C SER A 373 -0.73 -11.11 -7.98
N ALA A 374 -0.19 -10.23 -7.14
CA ALA A 374 -0.65 -8.85 -7.05
C ALA A 374 -0.35 -8.03 -8.31
N VAL A 375 0.82 -8.24 -8.93
CA VAL A 375 1.16 -7.65 -10.23
C VAL A 375 0.19 -8.16 -11.30
N ALA A 376 -0.08 -9.46 -11.33
CA ALA A 376 -1.03 -10.04 -12.27
C ALA A 376 -2.46 -9.49 -12.08
N ILE A 377 -2.92 -9.24 -10.85
CA ILE A 377 -4.20 -8.59 -10.57
C ILE A 377 -4.25 -7.18 -11.19
N GLU A 378 -3.21 -6.37 -11.00
CA GLU A 378 -3.18 -5.02 -11.55
C GLU A 378 -3.13 -4.98 -13.07
N GLU A 379 -2.29 -5.82 -13.69
CA GLU A 379 -2.16 -5.88 -15.14
C GLU A 379 -3.42 -6.46 -15.80
N ALA A 380 -4.04 -7.47 -15.21
CA ALA A 380 -5.31 -8.01 -15.68
C ALA A 380 -6.43 -6.95 -15.62
N TYR A 381 -6.50 -6.16 -14.53
CA TYR A 381 -7.47 -5.07 -14.43
C TYR A 381 -7.26 -3.99 -15.49
N LYS A 382 -6.00 -3.62 -15.78
CA LYS A 382 -5.69 -2.67 -16.86
C LYS A 382 -6.11 -3.20 -18.23
N LEU A 383 -5.81 -4.46 -18.54
CA LEU A 383 -6.21 -5.10 -19.80
C LEU A 383 -7.73 -5.11 -19.98
N ILE A 384 -8.48 -5.51 -18.96
CA ILE A 384 -9.95 -5.59 -19.02
C ILE A 384 -10.61 -4.21 -19.14
N LYS A 385 -9.96 -3.15 -18.71
CA LYS A 385 -10.49 -1.77 -18.83
C LYS A 385 -10.12 -1.06 -20.14
N GLN A 386 -9.12 -1.56 -20.84
CA GLN A 386 -8.73 -1.06 -22.16
C GLN A 386 -9.60 -1.65 -23.27
N ASN A 387 -10.14 -2.86 -23.04
CA ASN A 387 -11.20 -3.49 -23.82
C ASN A 387 -12.58 -3.09 -23.27
#